data_AF-A0A967P191-F1
#
_entry.id   AF-A0A967P191-F1
#
_cell.length_a   1.000
_cell.length_b   1.000
_cell.length_c   1.000
_cell.angle_alpha   90.00
_cell.angle_beta   90.00
_cell.angle_gamma   90.00
#
_symmetry.space_group_name_H-M   'P 1'
#
loop_
_entity.id
_entity.type
_entity.pdbx_description
1 polymer ?
#
loop_
_entity_poly.entity_id
_entity_poly.type
_entity_poly.pdbx_seq_one_letter_code
_entity_poly.pdbx_strand_id
1 'polypeptide(L)'
;MEFEDGLVPAIIDDVLYQPGGLPLLQYALSELFETREGLTLTHAGYEQIGGAVGALGKRAEELYQELNDLDKQQCRQMFLRLATIGEGSDGTRRVVKQSELMAAALRPESLEEIIETFSLYRLLSLDTNPETRSPTVEVAHEAILGEWKRLKTWLNESRVDIRLQQQLAGYVQEWEQSDGDESFLLRGSRLEQFEGWRETSQLSLTPTENEFLDASVHLRAQKESEEIERQEREQHLQKRVRLGLQALAIVMFIATIVSGTMTIRANRFSLD
;
A
#
# COMPACT_ATOMS: atom_id res chain seq x y z
N MET A 1 6.32 -23.68 -43.75
CA MET A 1 5.36 -23.16 -42.75
C MET A 1 4.63 -22.05 -43.44
N GLU A 2 3.31 -22.13 -43.51
CA GLU A 2 2.46 -21.24 -44.31
C GLU A 2 1.36 -20.66 -43.43
N PHE A 3 0.89 -19.45 -43.76
CA PHE A 3 -0.27 -18.84 -43.12
C PHE A 3 -1.47 -19.10 -44.02
N GLU A 4 -2.62 -19.43 -43.42
CA GLU A 4 -3.89 -19.42 -44.13
C GLU A 4 -4.17 -18.03 -44.72
N ASP A 5 -4.80 -17.98 -45.90
CA ASP A 5 -5.06 -16.73 -46.60
C ASP A 5 -5.83 -15.75 -45.71
N GLY A 6 -5.34 -14.50 -45.65
CA GLY A 6 -5.96 -13.44 -44.85
C GLY A 6 -5.63 -13.46 -43.34
N LEU A 7 -4.89 -14.46 -42.84
CA LEU A 7 -4.52 -14.53 -41.43
C LEU A 7 -3.50 -13.46 -41.02
N VAL A 8 -2.51 -13.18 -41.87
CA VAL A 8 -1.49 -12.15 -41.60
C VAL A 8 -2.12 -10.76 -41.41
N PRO A 9 -3.03 -10.29 -42.29
CA PRO A 9 -3.79 -9.06 -42.04
C PRO A 9 -4.55 -9.05 -40.71
N ALA A 10 -5.21 -10.14 -40.33
CA ALA A 10 -5.92 -10.23 -39.05
C ALA A 10 -4.98 -10.07 -37.85
N ILE A 11 -3.82 -10.74 -37.90
CA ILE A 11 -2.78 -10.62 -36.86
C ILE A 11 -2.24 -9.19 -36.78
N ILE A 12 -2.03 -8.56 -37.93
CA ILE A 12 -1.55 -7.18 -38.01
C ILE A 12 -2.56 -6.21 -37.41
N ASP A 13 -3.86 -6.36 -37.73
CA ASP A 13 -4.92 -5.51 -37.20
C ASP A 13 -5.08 -5.63 -35.68
N ASP A 14 -4.94 -6.83 -35.11
CA ASP A 14 -5.00 -7.06 -33.65
C ASP A 14 -3.85 -6.38 -32.90
N VAL A 15 -2.66 -6.33 -33.51
CA VAL A 15 -1.44 -5.81 -32.89
C VAL A 15 -1.25 -4.32 -33.17
N LEU A 16 -1.80 -3.81 -34.28
CA LEU A 16 -1.77 -2.39 -34.59
C LEU A 16 -2.41 -1.62 -33.44
N TYR A 17 -1.72 -0.58 -32.97
CA TYR A 17 -2.13 0.27 -31.84
C TYR A 17 -2.00 -0.33 -30.44
N GLN A 18 -1.49 -1.55 -30.28
CA GLN A 18 -1.18 -2.11 -28.96
C GLN A 18 0.17 -1.60 -28.44
N PRO A 19 0.23 -1.01 -27.22
CA PRO A 19 1.50 -0.72 -26.55
C PRO A 19 2.31 -2.01 -26.40
N GLY A 20 3.55 -2.04 -26.90
CA GLY A 20 4.36 -3.26 -26.87
C GLY A 20 3.88 -4.36 -27.83
N GLY A 21 3.34 -4.00 -28.99
CA GLY A 21 2.78 -4.96 -29.96
C GLY A 21 3.75 -6.03 -30.49
N LEU A 22 5.06 -5.75 -30.56
CA LEU A 22 6.03 -6.74 -31.07
C LEU A 22 6.23 -7.94 -30.11
N PRO A 23 6.45 -7.73 -28.79
CA PRO A 23 6.41 -8.83 -27.82
C PRO A 23 5.09 -9.61 -27.81
N LEU A 24 3.95 -8.91 -27.91
CA LEU A 24 2.63 -9.54 -27.99
C LEU A 24 2.50 -10.45 -29.22
N LEU A 25 2.93 -9.95 -30.39
CA LEU A 25 2.96 -10.71 -31.63
C LEU A 25 3.84 -11.94 -31.51
N GLN A 26 5.03 -11.83 -30.91
CA GLN A 26 5.92 -12.96 -30.71
C GLN A 26 5.24 -14.06 -29.87
N TYR A 27 4.57 -13.66 -28.78
CA TYR A 27 3.82 -14.59 -27.94
C TYR A 27 2.69 -15.28 -28.73
N ALA A 28 1.83 -14.48 -29.38
CA ALA A 28 0.71 -14.98 -30.16
C ALA A 28 1.14 -15.96 -31.26
N LEU A 29 2.21 -15.66 -31.99
CA LEU A 29 2.75 -16.55 -33.02
C LEU A 29 3.34 -17.83 -32.43
N SER A 30 3.92 -17.78 -31.21
CA SER A 30 4.42 -18.98 -30.52
C SER A 30 3.26 -19.90 -30.12
N GLU A 31 2.20 -19.34 -29.54
CA GLU A 31 0.99 -20.11 -29.19
C GLU A 31 0.29 -20.66 -30.43
N LEU A 32 0.15 -19.85 -31.48
CA LEU A 32 -0.46 -20.26 -32.75
C LEU A 32 0.33 -21.39 -33.42
N PHE A 33 1.65 -21.37 -33.29
CA PHE A 33 2.51 -22.44 -33.78
C PHE A 33 2.21 -23.76 -33.07
N GLU A 34 1.96 -23.76 -31.76
CA GLU A 34 1.60 -24.98 -31.02
C GLU A 34 0.22 -25.54 -31.44
N THR A 35 -0.70 -24.68 -31.87
CA THR A 35 -2.04 -25.09 -32.36
C THR A 35 -2.11 -25.31 -33.87
N ARG A 36 -0.97 -25.33 -34.57
CA ARG A 36 -0.94 -25.44 -36.04
C ARG A 36 -1.48 -26.77 -36.55
N GLU A 37 -2.01 -26.75 -37.77
CA GLU A 37 -2.40 -27.96 -38.50
C GLU A 37 -1.32 -28.33 -39.52
N GLY A 38 -0.47 -29.30 -39.17
CA GLY A 38 0.66 -29.72 -40.00
C GLY A 38 1.71 -28.62 -40.14
N LEU A 39 1.75 -27.97 -41.31
CA LEU A 39 2.65 -26.86 -41.62
C LEU A 39 1.93 -25.51 -41.77
N THR A 40 0.62 -25.48 -41.51
CA THR A 40 -0.23 -24.31 -41.75
C THR A 40 -0.72 -23.72 -40.42
N LEU A 41 -0.56 -22.41 -40.26
CA LEU A 41 -1.19 -21.62 -39.21
C LEU A 41 -2.57 -21.20 -39.70
N THR A 42 -3.63 -21.54 -38.97
CA THR A 42 -5.02 -21.40 -39.42
C THR A 42 -5.75 -20.29 -38.67
N HIS A 43 -6.80 -19.73 -39.29
CA HIS A 43 -7.73 -18.82 -38.62
C HIS A 43 -8.39 -19.49 -37.43
N ALA A 44 -8.76 -20.77 -37.57
CA ALA A 44 -9.34 -21.55 -36.48
C ALA A 44 -8.40 -21.65 -35.27
N GLY A 45 -7.11 -21.92 -35.49
CA GLY A 45 -6.10 -21.91 -34.42
C GLY A 45 -5.93 -20.52 -33.80
N TYR A 46 -5.98 -19.47 -34.63
CA TYR A 46 -5.85 -18.09 -34.17
C TYR A 46 -7.04 -17.65 -33.30
N GLU A 47 -8.26 -17.98 -33.70
CA GLU A 47 -9.46 -17.77 -32.88
C GLU A 47 -9.44 -18.64 -31.62
N GLN A 48 -8.94 -19.87 -31.71
CA GLN A 48 -8.83 -20.78 -30.57
C GLN A 48 -7.90 -20.23 -29.48
N ILE A 49 -6.78 -19.61 -29.84
CA ILE A 49 -5.91 -18.93 -28.87
C ILE A 49 -6.51 -17.59 -28.41
N GLY A 50 -7.53 -17.06 -29.09
CA GLY A 50 -8.20 -15.81 -28.72
C GLY A 50 -7.62 -14.57 -29.40
N GLY A 51 -7.00 -14.74 -30.57
CA GLY A 51 -6.30 -13.67 -31.28
C GLY A 51 -4.96 -13.33 -30.63
N ALA A 52 -4.30 -12.28 -31.13
CA ALA A 52 -2.97 -11.93 -30.63
C ALA A 52 -3.04 -11.34 -29.22
N VAL A 53 -4.09 -10.56 -28.99
CA VAL A 53 -4.35 -9.83 -27.75
C VAL A 53 -4.92 -10.76 -26.67
N GLY A 54 -5.91 -11.59 -27.01
CA GLY A 54 -6.61 -12.46 -26.05
C GLY A 54 -5.83 -13.70 -25.61
N ALA A 55 -4.81 -14.13 -26.34
CA ALA A 55 -4.00 -15.31 -25.99
C ALA A 55 -3.37 -15.23 -24.59
N LEU A 56 -2.84 -14.06 -24.23
CA LEU A 56 -2.27 -13.84 -22.89
C LEU A 56 -3.33 -13.94 -21.79
N GLY A 57 -4.48 -13.28 -21.99
CA GLY A 57 -5.59 -13.30 -21.04
C GLY A 57 -6.15 -14.71 -20.84
N LYS A 58 -6.24 -15.49 -21.92
CA LYS A 58 -6.67 -16.89 -21.88
C LYS A 58 -5.69 -17.76 -21.10
N ARG A 59 -4.38 -17.67 -21.42
CA ARG A 59 -3.35 -18.44 -20.72
C ARG A 59 -3.29 -18.09 -19.23
N ALA A 60 -3.39 -16.81 -18.89
CA ALA A 60 -3.42 -16.35 -17.50
C ALA A 60 -4.63 -16.94 -16.74
N GLU A 61 -5.81 -16.98 -17.36
CA GLU A 61 -6.99 -17.60 -16.76
C GLU A 61 -6.83 -19.12 -16.60
N GLU A 62 -6.28 -19.83 -17.59
CA GLU A 62 -6.02 -21.27 -17.51
C GLU A 62 -5.11 -21.61 -16.33
N LEU A 63 -3.94 -20.96 -16.24
CA LEU A 63 -3.00 -21.16 -15.13
C LEU A 63 -3.62 -20.80 -13.77
N TYR A 64 -4.38 -19.71 -13.71
CA TYR A 64 -5.08 -19.33 -12.49
C TYR A 64 -6.11 -20.38 -12.06
N GLN A 65 -6.83 -21.02 -12.98
CA GLN A 65 -7.84 -22.02 -12.65
C GLN A 65 -7.23 -23.30 -12.07
N GLU A 66 -6.01 -23.66 -12.46
CA GLU A 66 -5.26 -24.81 -11.95
C GLU A 66 -4.80 -24.63 -10.49
N LEU A 67 -4.72 -23.39 -10.00
CA LEU A 67 -4.35 -23.09 -8.63
C LEU A 67 -5.44 -23.54 -7.63
N ASN A 68 -5.01 -23.99 -6.45
CA ASN A 68 -5.91 -24.19 -5.31
C ASN A 68 -6.39 -22.84 -4.75
N ASP A 69 -7.38 -22.85 -3.85
CA ASP A 69 -8.02 -21.61 -3.36
C ASP A 69 -7.05 -20.66 -2.64
N LEU A 70 -6.07 -21.20 -1.92
CA LEU A 70 -5.07 -20.39 -1.22
C LEU A 70 -4.10 -19.72 -2.22
N ASP A 71 -3.67 -20.48 -3.23
CA ASP A 71 -2.78 -19.99 -4.28
C ASP A 71 -3.48 -19.01 -5.22
N LYS A 72 -4.78 -19.19 -5.46
CA LYS A 72 -5.64 -18.21 -6.13
C LYS A 72 -5.64 -16.88 -5.37
N GLN A 73 -5.75 -16.92 -4.05
CA GLN A 73 -5.68 -15.70 -3.23
C GLN A 73 -4.30 -15.04 -3.35
N GLN A 74 -3.21 -15.79 -3.21
CA GLN A 74 -1.85 -15.25 -3.33
C GLN A 74 -1.56 -14.69 -4.72
N CYS A 75 -2.01 -15.38 -5.78
CA CYS A 75 -1.90 -14.93 -7.16
C CYS A 75 -2.63 -13.60 -7.37
N ARG A 76 -3.87 -13.47 -6.86
CA ARG A 76 -4.61 -12.19 -6.88
C ARG A 76 -3.81 -11.08 -6.19
N GLN A 77 -3.30 -11.32 -4.99
CA GLN A 77 -2.52 -10.31 -4.24
C GLN A 77 -1.25 -9.88 -5.00
N MET A 78 -0.53 -10.84 -5.58
CA MET A 78 0.66 -10.60 -6.38
C MET A 78 0.34 -9.68 -7.57
N PHE A 79 -0.66 -10.03 -8.39
CA PHE A 79 -1.00 -9.22 -9.57
C PHE A 79 -1.52 -7.82 -9.22
N LEU A 80 -2.26 -7.67 -8.11
CA LEU A 80 -2.68 -6.36 -7.62
C LEU A 80 -1.47 -5.49 -7.22
N ARG A 81 -0.44 -6.08 -6.61
CA ARG A 81 0.79 -5.36 -6.24
C ARG A 81 1.70 -5.05 -7.43
N LEU A 82 1.64 -5.86 -8.49
CA LEU A 82 2.36 -5.66 -9.77
C LEU A 82 1.71 -4.64 -10.72
N ALA A 83 0.58 -4.04 -10.34
CA ALA A 83 -0.12 -3.04 -11.12
C ALA A 83 -0.08 -1.66 -10.45
N THR A 84 -0.15 -0.62 -11.28
CA THR A 84 -0.37 0.76 -10.87
C THR A 84 -1.65 1.28 -11.50
N ILE A 85 -2.45 1.99 -10.71
CA ILE A 85 -3.67 2.63 -11.18
C ILE A 85 -3.34 4.07 -11.59
N GLY A 86 -3.18 4.29 -12.89
CA GLY A 86 -3.05 5.62 -13.48
C GLY A 86 -4.40 6.34 -13.66
N GLU A 87 -4.38 7.47 -14.36
CA GLU A 87 -5.58 8.23 -14.73
C GLU A 87 -6.43 7.53 -15.81
N GLY A 88 -5.87 6.54 -16.52
CA GLY A 88 -6.55 5.76 -17.55
C GLY A 88 -7.48 4.65 -17.03
N SER A 89 -8.18 4.01 -17.98
CA SER A 89 -9.03 2.84 -17.74
C SER A 89 -8.22 1.62 -17.33
N ASP A 90 -7.08 1.42 -17.98
CA ASP A 90 -6.24 0.24 -17.81
C ASP A 90 -5.05 0.58 -16.89
N GLY A 91 -4.71 -0.36 -16.00
CA GLY A 91 -3.55 -0.21 -15.13
C GLY A 91 -2.24 -0.25 -15.92
N THR A 92 -1.18 0.32 -15.37
CA THR A 92 0.18 0.18 -15.90
C THR A 92 0.95 -0.85 -15.08
N ARG A 93 2.01 -1.44 -15.64
CA ARG A 93 2.85 -2.37 -14.87
C ARG A 93 3.66 -1.63 -13.79
N ARG A 94 3.91 -2.31 -12.68
CA ARG A 94 4.82 -1.88 -11.61
C ARG A 94 5.93 -2.91 -11.47
N VAL A 95 7.17 -2.42 -11.39
CA VAL A 95 8.33 -3.24 -11.02
C VAL A 95 8.36 -3.38 -9.50
N VAL A 96 8.35 -4.61 -9.00
CA VAL A 96 8.30 -4.90 -7.56
C VAL A 96 9.49 -5.78 -7.19
N LYS A 97 10.11 -5.55 -6.03
CA LYS A 97 11.17 -6.44 -5.54
C LYS A 97 10.58 -7.82 -5.24
N GLN A 98 11.24 -8.90 -5.65
CA GLN A 98 10.74 -10.25 -5.35
C GLN A 98 10.60 -10.47 -3.84
N SER A 99 11.52 -9.92 -3.04
CA SER A 99 11.46 -9.96 -1.57
C SER A 99 10.22 -9.28 -1.00
N GLU A 100 9.71 -8.22 -1.64
CA GLU A 100 8.48 -7.52 -1.23
C GLU A 100 7.25 -8.42 -1.45
N LEU A 101 7.19 -9.10 -2.60
CA LEU A 101 6.12 -10.08 -2.88
C LEU A 101 6.15 -11.24 -1.89
N MET A 102 7.34 -11.79 -1.61
CA MET A 102 7.51 -12.89 -0.65
C MET A 102 7.13 -12.47 0.76
N ALA A 103 7.47 -11.24 1.18
CA ALA A 103 7.15 -10.74 2.50
C ALA A 103 5.63 -10.55 2.71
N ALA A 104 4.89 -10.22 1.65
CA ALA A 104 3.42 -10.11 1.69
C ALA A 104 2.70 -11.48 1.51
N ALA A 105 3.43 -12.55 1.21
CA ALA A 105 2.87 -13.84 0.86
C ALA A 105 2.38 -14.62 2.09
N LEU A 106 1.24 -15.31 1.97
CA LEU A 106 0.77 -16.24 3.01
C LEU A 106 1.64 -17.51 3.06
N ARG A 107 2.06 -18.02 1.89
CA ARG A 107 3.01 -19.12 1.72
C ARG A 107 4.07 -18.70 0.69
N PRO A 108 5.25 -18.25 1.13
CA PRO A 108 6.29 -17.79 0.22
C PRO A 108 6.74 -18.86 -0.79
N GLU A 109 6.86 -20.12 -0.37
CA GLU A 109 7.33 -21.20 -1.24
C GLU A 109 6.37 -21.44 -2.41
N SER A 110 5.06 -21.43 -2.13
CA SER A 110 4.06 -21.61 -3.17
C SER A 110 3.94 -20.38 -4.08
N LEU A 111 4.17 -19.17 -3.56
CA LEU A 111 4.21 -17.98 -4.40
C LEU A 111 5.41 -17.99 -5.36
N GLU A 112 6.55 -18.51 -4.93
CA GLU A 112 7.72 -18.69 -5.78
C GLU A 112 7.41 -19.64 -6.95
N GLU A 113 6.76 -20.78 -6.70
CA GLU A 113 6.29 -21.70 -7.75
C GLU A 113 5.30 -21.04 -8.72
N ILE A 114 4.40 -20.18 -8.23
CA ILE A 114 3.49 -19.40 -9.06
C ILE A 114 4.28 -18.42 -9.94
N ILE A 115 5.25 -17.69 -9.38
CA ILE A 115 6.09 -16.74 -10.13
C ILE A 115 6.87 -17.47 -11.22
N GLU A 116 7.48 -18.60 -10.90
CA GLU A 116 8.21 -19.43 -11.87
C GLU A 116 7.30 -19.90 -12.99
N THR A 117 6.13 -20.47 -12.64
CA THR A 117 5.15 -20.95 -13.62
C THR A 117 4.69 -19.84 -14.56
N PHE A 118 4.27 -18.69 -14.00
CA PHE A 118 3.81 -17.57 -14.80
C PHE A 118 4.94 -16.93 -15.61
N SER A 119 6.20 -16.99 -15.15
CA SER A 119 7.36 -16.56 -15.92
C SER A 119 7.65 -17.50 -17.10
N LEU A 120 7.47 -18.82 -16.95
CA LEU A 120 7.65 -19.79 -18.04
C LEU A 120 6.71 -19.51 -19.22
N TYR A 121 5.47 -19.11 -18.92
CA TYR A 121 4.48 -18.71 -19.91
C TYR A 121 4.55 -17.23 -20.31
N ARG A 122 5.63 -16.53 -19.94
CA ARG A 122 5.87 -15.11 -20.27
C ARG A 122 4.76 -14.17 -19.83
N LEU A 123 4.05 -14.51 -18.74
CA LEU A 123 3.09 -13.60 -18.12
C LEU A 123 3.78 -12.67 -17.13
N LEU A 124 4.84 -13.14 -16.51
CA LEU A 124 5.74 -12.35 -15.65
C LEU A 124 7.12 -12.27 -16.27
N SER A 125 7.82 -11.18 -15.96
CA SER A 125 9.24 -10.99 -16.26
C SER A 125 10.02 -10.88 -14.96
N LEU A 126 11.14 -11.59 -14.92
CA LEU A 126 12.11 -11.55 -13.83
C LEU A 126 13.34 -10.78 -14.33
N ASP A 127 13.72 -9.75 -13.58
CA ASP A 127 14.90 -8.95 -13.86
C ASP A 127 15.66 -8.69 -12.55
N THR A 128 16.74 -7.93 -12.63
CA THR A 128 17.53 -7.49 -11.49
C THR A 128 17.61 -5.97 -11.50
N ASN A 129 17.26 -5.34 -10.39
CA ASN A 129 17.40 -3.89 -10.27
C ASN A 129 18.89 -3.49 -10.47
N PRO A 130 19.20 -2.55 -11.37
CA PRO A 130 20.59 -2.23 -11.74
C PRO A 130 21.38 -1.58 -10.59
N GLU A 131 20.71 -0.87 -9.69
CA GLU A 131 21.34 -0.16 -8.57
C GLU A 131 21.52 -1.08 -7.36
N THR A 132 20.45 -1.75 -6.95
CA THR A 132 20.45 -2.57 -5.72
C THR A 132 20.88 -4.02 -5.97
N ARG A 133 20.93 -4.47 -7.23
CA ARG A 133 21.15 -5.87 -7.64
C ARG A 133 20.17 -6.87 -7.03
N SER A 134 18.99 -6.40 -6.61
CA SER A 134 17.94 -7.26 -6.05
C SER A 134 17.04 -7.82 -7.17
N PRO A 135 16.59 -9.08 -7.10
CA PRO A 135 15.61 -9.63 -8.02
C PRO A 135 14.30 -8.82 -8.02
N THR A 136 13.76 -8.59 -9.21
CA THR A 136 12.50 -7.86 -9.42
C THR A 136 11.55 -8.66 -10.29
N VAL A 137 10.26 -8.49 -10.04
CA VAL A 137 9.16 -9.10 -10.78
C VAL A 137 8.30 -7.98 -11.35
N GLU A 138 7.92 -8.10 -12.62
CA GLU A 138 6.91 -7.27 -13.25
C GLU A 138 5.99 -8.11 -14.16
N VAL A 139 4.85 -7.55 -14.55
CA VAL A 139 4.05 -8.12 -15.63
C VAL A 139 4.82 -7.97 -16.94
N ALA A 140 5.00 -9.08 -17.67
CA ALA A 140 5.80 -9.10 -18.89
C ALA A 140 5.23 -8.17 -19.97
N HIS A 141 3.89 -8.14 -20.10
CA HIS A 141 3.17 -7.35 -21.09
C HIS A 141 1.97 -6.65 -20.47
N GLU A 142 1.85 -5.33 -20.66
CA GLU A 142 0.71 -4.56 -20.12
C GLU A 142 -0.64 -5.02 -20.68
N ALA A 143 -0.65 -5.67 -21.85
CA ALA A 143 -1.84 -6.33 -22.41
C ALA A 143 -2.52 -7.27 -21.41
N ILE A 144 -1.77 -7.94 -20.51
CA ILE A 144 -2.34 -8.82 -19.48
C ILE A 144 -3.30 -8.05 -18.56
N LEU A 145 -2.99 -6.79 -18.24
CA LEU A 145 -3.80 -5.94 -17.36
C LEU A 145 -5.16 -5.58 -17.99
N GLY A 146 -5.23 -5.55 -19.32
CA GLY A 146 -6.44 -5.26 -20.09
C GLY A 146 -7.23 -6.51 -20.50
N GLU A 147 -6.54 -7.58 -20.89
CA GLU A 147 -7.11 -8.75 -21.56
C GLU A 147 -7.47 -9.88 -20.62
N TRP A 148 -6.80 -9.99 -19.47
CA TRP A 148 -7.22 -10.92 -18.44
C TRP A 148 -8.42 -10.34 -17.69
N LYS A 149 -9.63 -10.67 -18.17
CA LYS A 149 -10.90 -10.15 -17.65
C LYS A 149 -11.02 -10.19 -16.12
N ARG A 150 -10.54 -11.28 -15.51
CA ARG A 150 -10.55 -11.45 -14.04
C ARG A 150 -9.64 -10.44 -13.35
N LEU A 151 -8.41 -10.25 -13.84
CA LEU A 151 -7.51 -9.24 -13.31
C LEU A 151 -8.08 -7.84 -13.49
N LYS A 152 -8.67 -7.54 -14.65
CA LYS A 152 -9.34 -6.26 -14.89
C LYS A 152 -10.44 -5.99 -13.86
N THR A 153 -11.24 -7.00 -13.52
CA THR A 153 -12.24 -6.90 -12.44
C THR A 153 -11.58 -6.60 -11.10
N TRP A 154 -10.53 -7.34 -10.71
CA TRP A 154 -9.82 -7.09 -9.46
C TRP A 154 -9.21 -5.70 -9.38
N LEU A 155 -8.57 -5.23 -10.46
CA LEU A 155 -7.98 -3.89 -10.53
C LEU A 155 -9.06 -2.81 -10.37
N ASN A 156 -10.24 -3.01 -10.96
CA ASN A 156 -11.35 -2.07 -10.84
C ASN A 156 -11.99 -2.07 -9.45
N GLU A 157 -12.12 -3.24 -8.82
CA GLU A 157 -12.66 -3.38 -7.46
C GLU A 157 -11.68 -2.83 -6.40
N SER A 158 -10.38 -2.99 -6.61
CA SER A 158 -9.34 -2.63 -5.64
C SER A 158 -8.61 -1.32 -5.96
N ARG A 159 -9.16 -0.43 -6.80
CA ARG A 159 -8.48 0.83 -7.20
C ARG A 159 -8.05 1.69 -6.01
N VAL A 160 -8.91 1.79 -5.00
CA VAL A 160 -8.63 2.58 -3.78
C VAL A 160 -7.53 1.91 -2.97
N ASP A 161 -7.61 0.58 -2.79
CA ASP A 161 -6.64 -0.18 -2.03
C ASP A 161 -5.24 -0.13 -2.66
N ILE A 162 -5.14 -0.30 -3.99
CA ILE A 162 -3.87 -0.23 -4.70
C ILE A 162 -3.24 1.16 -4.53
N ARG A 163 -4.04 2.22 -4.64
CA ARG A 163 -3.54 3.59 -4.47
C ARG A 163 -3.02 3.83 -3.05
N LEU A 164 -3.77 3.40 -2.04
CA LEU A 164 -3.36 3.53 -0.64
C LEU A 164 -2.11 2.69 -0.36
N GLN A 165 -2.05 1.45 -0.86
CA GLN A 165 -0.87 0.59 -0.73
C GLN A 165 0.38 1.26 -1.33
N GLN A 166 0.27 1.89 -2.49
CA GLN A 166 1.38 2.61 -3.12
C GLN A 166 1.81 3.85 -2.33
N GLN A 167 0.85 4.61 -1.79
CA GLN A 167 1.16 5.74 -0.93
C GLN A 167 1.84 5.28 0.36
N LEU A 168 1.37 4.20 0.98
CA LEU A 168 1.99 3.63 2.17
C LEU A 168 3.43 3.18 1.88
N ALA A 169 3.65 2.46 0.77
CA ALA A 169 4.97 2.01 0.37
C ALA A 169 5.95 3.19 0.19
N GLY A 170 5.48 4.33 -0.33
CA GLY A 170 6.28 5.56 -0.39
C GLY A 170 6.68 6.10 0.99
N TYR A 171 5.73 6.18 1.93
CA TYR A 171 6.03 6.62 3.31
C TYR A 171 6.98 5.65 4.04
N VAL A 172 6.77 4.34 3.87
CA VAL A 172 7.64 3.31 4.45
C VAL A 172 9.06 3.45 3.91
N GLN A 173 9.21 3.65 2.60
CA GLN A 173 10.52 3.83 1.98
C GLN A 173 11.25 5.08 2.51
N GLU A 174 10.54 6.21 2.69
CA GLU A 174 11.13 7.41 3.28
C GLU A 174 11.56 7.18 4.75
N TRP A 175 10.74 6.47 5.53
CA TRP A 175 11.05 6.13 6.91
C TRP A 175 12.26 5.18 7.03
N GLU A 176 12.34 4.14 6.19
CA GLU A 176 13.50 3.25 6.12
C GLU A 176 14.79 4.01 5.75
N GLN A 177 14.72 4.94 4.80
CA GLN A 177 15.87 5.78 4.41
C GLN A 177 16.32 6.76 5.49
N SER A 178 15.43 7.07 6.45
CA SER A 178 15.72 7.91 7.61
C SER A 178 16.27 7.14 8.81
N ASP A 179 16.61 5.85 8.64
CA ASP A 179 16.98 4.94 9.73
C ASP A 179 15.92 4.85 10.85
N GLY A 180 14.64 4.97 10.47
CA GLY A 180 13.51 4.80 11.38
C GLY A 180 13.11 6.06 12.17
N ASP A 181 13.46 7.27 11.72
CA ASP A 181 13.17 8.53 12.42
C ASP A 181 11.64 8.75 12.61
N GLU A 182 11.24 9.01 13.86
CA GLU A 182 9.85 9.23 14.28
C GLU A 182 9.17 10.42 13.56
N SER A 183 9.93 11.34 12.98
CA SER A 183 9.41 12.47 12.21
C SER A 183 8.77 12.07 10.88
N PHE A 184 9.14 10.92 10.33
CA PHE A 184 8.58 10.36 9.10
C PHE A 184 7.35 9.47 9.35
N LEU A 185 7.09 9.09 10.61
CA LEU A 185 5.89 8.33 10.99
C LEU A 185 4.61 9.13 10.71
N LEU A 186 3.55 8.41 10.35
CA LEU A 186 2.25 9.01 10.06
C LEU A 186 1.62 9.62 11.31
N ARG A 187 0.91 10.74 11.15
CA ARG A 187 0.24 11.46 12.24
C ARG A 187 -1.10 12.01 11.79
N GLY A 188 -1.98 12.26 12.77
CA GLY A 188 -3.29 12.88 12.56
C GLY A 188 -4.14 12.12 11.54
N SER A 189 -4.81 12.85 10.66
CA SER A 189 -5.77 12.29 9.69
C SER A 189 -5.16 11.27 8.71
N ARG A 190 -3.87 11.38 8.38
CA ARG A 190 -3.20 10.38 7.53
C ARG A 190 -3.10 9.04 8.26
N LEU A 191 -2.71 9.04 9.53
CA LEU A 191 -2.64 7.82 10.33
C LEU A 191 -4.02 7.18 10.44
N GLU A 192 -5.05 7.96 10.77
CA GLU A 192 -6.44 7.49 10.85
C GLU A 192 -6.92 6.85 9.54
N GLN A 193 -6.56 7.45 8.39
CA GLN A 193 -6.88 6.92 7.07
C GLN A 193 -6.26 5.53 6.86
N PHE A 194 -4.97 5.37 7.16
CA PHE A 194 -4.26 4.11 6.95
C PHE A 194 -4.65 3.04 7.99
N GLU A 195 -5.01 3.42 9.21
CA GLU A 195 -5.59 2.51 10.20
C GLU A 195 -6.94 1.96 9.73
N GLY A 196 -7.87 2.83 9.35
CA GLY A 196 -9.18 2.39 8.85
C GLY A 196 -9.07 1.57 7.57
N TRP A 197 -8.09 1.90 6.71
CA TRP A 197 -7.78 1.09 5.54
C TRP A 197 -7.21 -0.29 5.91
N ARG A 198 -6.27 -0.37 6.85
CA ARG A 198 -5.69 -1.66 7.32
C ARG A 198 -6.76 -2.63 7.82
N GLU A 199 -7.82 -2.12 8.46
CA GLU A 199 -8.93 -2.94 8.97
C GLU A 199 -9.89 -3.45 7.87
N THR A 200 -10.02 -2.71 6.77
CA THR A 200 -11.03 -2.98 5.74
C THR A 200 -10.46 -3.53 4.43
N SER A 201 -9.16 -3.34 4.21
CA SER A 201 -8.45 -3.75 3.02
C SER A 201 -8.38 -5.25 2.88
N GLN A 202 -8.54 -5.73 1.63
CA GLN A 202 -8.25 -7.11 1.27
C GLN A 202 -6.79 -7.30 0.84
N LEU A 203 -5.99 -6.23 0.76
CA LEU A 203 -4.59 -6.32 0.36
C LEU A 203 -3.69 -6.76 1.50
N SER A 204 -2.80 -7.70 1.22
CA SER A 204 -1.78 -8.13 2.16
C SER A 204 -0.70 -7.06 2.32
N LEU A 205 -0.51 -6.60 3.55
CA LEU A 205 0.60 -5.74 3.95
C LEU A 205 1.83 -6.59 4.27
N THR A 206 3.00 -6.10 3.86
CA THR A 206 4.29 -6.64 4.26
C THR A 206 4.54 -6.42 5.76
N PRO A 207 5.47 -7.16 6.38
CA PRO A 207 5.88 -6.93 7.76
C PRO A 207 6.37 -5.51 8.00
N THR A 208 7.17 -4.94 7.09
CA THR A 208 7.66 -3.56 7.19
C THR A 208 6.53 -2.53 7.13
N GLU A 209 5.56 -2.70 6.22
CA GLU A 209 4.38 -1.82 6.16
C GLU A 209 3.56 -1.90 7.46
N ASN A 210 3.40 -3.09 8.05
CA ASN A 210 2.74 -3.25 9.34
C ASN A 210 3.53 -2.58 10.47
N GLU A 211 4.84 -2.80 10.52
CA GLU A 211 5.74 -2.22 11.53
C GLU A 211 5.68 -0.69 11.50
N PHE A 212 5.70 -0.09 10.31
CA PHE A 212 5.60 1.36 10.14
C PHE A 212 4.25 1.91 10.68
N LEU A 213 3.14 1.22 10.40
CA LEU A 213 1.83 1.60 10.93
C LEU A 213 1.78 1.43 12.45
N ASP A 214 2.28 0.32 12.98
CA ASP A 214 2.32 0.04 14.42
C ASP A 214 3.20 1.08 15.16
N ALA A 215 4.34 1.44 14.60
CA ALA A 215 5.20 2.51 15.12
C ALA A 215 4.50 3.87 15.11
N SER A 216 3.76 4.19 14.04
CA SER A 216 2.98 5.43 13.94
C SER A 216 1.87 5.49 14.99
N VAL A 217 1.16 4.38 15.21
CA VAL A 217 0.13 4.26 16.26
C VAL A 217 0.74 4.40 17.66
N HIS A 218 1.88 3.73 17.90
CA HIS A 218 2.58 3.81 19.17
C HIS A 218 3.05 5.24 19.48
N LEU A 219 3.59 5.95 18.48
CA LEU A 219 3.99 7.34 18.63
C LEU A 219 2.80 8.24 19.00
N ARG A 220 1.63 8.05 18.38
CA ARG A 220 0.41 8.79 18.76
C ARG A 220 0.07 8.56 20.23
N ALA A 221 0.05 7.31 20.68
CA ALA A 221 -0.26 6.95 22.07
C ALA A 221 0.73 7.58 23.08
N GLN A 222 2.02 7.61 22.75
CA GLN A 222 3.04 8.28 23.58
C GLN A 222 2.83 9.80 23.65
N LYS A 223 2.49 10.45 22.53
CA LYS A 223 2.25 11.90 22.51
C LYS A 223 1.00 12.28 23.30
N GLU A 224 -0.05 11.47 23.22
CA GLU A 224 -1.26 11.66 24.00
C GLU A 224 -0.99 11.52 25.51
N SER A 225 -0.21 10.52 25.94
CA SER A 225 0.13 10.37 27.36
C SER A 225 1.00 11.53 27.87
N GLU A 226 1.99 11.97 27.10
CA GLU A 226 2.82 13.14 27.43
C GLU A 226 1.97 14.42 27.58
N GLU A 227 0.97 14.61 26.71
CA GLU A 227 0.08 15.76 26.74
C GLU A 227 -0.84 15.72 27.95
N ILE A 228 -1.40 14.55 28.29
CA ILE A 228 -2.18 14.36 29.51
C ILE A 228 -1.34 14.70 30.76
N GLU A 229 -0.13 14.15 30.87
CA GLU A 229 0.76 14.44 32.00
C GLU A 229 1.15 15.92 32.08
N ARG A 230 1.32 16.59 30.94
CA ARG A 230 1.58 18.03 30.88
C ARG A 230 0.37 18.81 31.39
N GLN A 231 -0.83 18.47 30.93
CA GLN A 231 -2.07 19.11 31.39
C GLN A 231 -2.29 18.91 32.89
N GLU A 232 -2.03 17.71 33.42
CA GLU A 232 -2.10 17.44 34.86
C GLU A 232 -1.10 18.28 35.65
N ARG A 233 0.15 18.36 35.20
CA ARG A 233 1.18 19.21 35.84
C ARG A 233 0.77 20.67 35.88
N GLU A 234 0.26 21.21 34.77
CA GLU A 234 -0.23 22.58 34.70
C GLU A 234 -1.41 22.82 35.67
N GLN A 235 -2.36 21.89 35.75
CA GLN A 235 -3.47 21.97 36.72
C GLN A 235 -2.99 21.91 38.18
N HIS A 236 -2.01 21.05 38.48
CA HIS A 236 -1.42 20.94 39.81
C HIS A 236 -0.72 22.23 40.25
N LEU A 237 0.03 22.87 39.34
CA LEU A 237 0.67 24.16 39.59
C LEU A 237 -0.35 25.27 39.84
N GLN A 238 -1.40 25.35 39.00
CA GLN A 238 -2.49 26.33 39.19
C GLN A 238 -3.17 26.19 40.55
N LYS A 239 -3.46 24.95 41.00
CA LYS A 239 -4.05 24.68 42.32
C LYS A 239 -3.13 25.17 43.45
N ARG A 240 -1.82 24.91 43.37
CA ARG A 240 -0.84 25.37 44.37
C ARG A 240 -0.75 26.89 44.45
N VAL A 241 -0.67 27.56 43.30
CA VAL A 241 -0.64 29.04 43.25
C VAL A 241 -1.92 29.62 43.85
N ARG A 242 -3.10 29.07 43.52
CA ARG A 242 -4.38 29.53 44.06
C ARG A 242 -4.47 29.36 45.59
N LEU A 243 -4.08 28.20 46.11
CA LEU A 243 -4.06 27.94 47.56
C LEU A 243 -3.09 28.88 48.29
N GLY A 244 -1.91 29.14 47.72
CA GLY A 244 -0.95 30.09 48.28
C GLY A 244 -1.50 31.52 48.34
N LEU A 245 -2.16 31.98 47.27
CA LEU A 245 -2.81 33.30 47.23
C LEU A 245 -3.93 33.43 48.26
N GLN A 246 -4.76 32.38 48.43
CA GLN A 246 -5.81 32.35 49.45
C GLN A 246 -5.23 32.42 50.87
N ALA A 247 -4.18 31.65 51.15
CA ALA A 247 -3.49 31.69 52.44
C ALA A 247 -2.90 33.09 52.74
N LEU A 248 -2.27 33.72 51.74
CA LEU A 248 -1.73 35.08 51.86
C LEU A 248 -2.83 36.11 52.15
N ALA A 249 -3.97 36.03 51.47
CA ALA A 249 -5.12 36.90 51.70
C ALA A 249 -5.68 36.74 53.13
N ILE A 250 -5.76 35.51 53.64
CA ILE A 250 -6.17 35.23 55.03
C ILE A 250 -5.19 35.86 56.02
N VAL A 251 -3.88 35.70 55.80
CA VAL A 251 -2.85 36.29 56.68
C VAL A 251 -2.93 37.82 56.68
N MET A 252 -3.08 38.46 55.51
CA MET A 252 -3.26 39.91 55.43
C MET A 252 -4.54 40.39 56.13
N PHE A 253 -5.64 39.65 55.99
CA PHE A 253 -6.89 39.97 56.68
C PHE A 253 -6.77 39.87 58.21
N ILE A 254 -6.04 38.87 58.72
CA ILE A 254 -5.75 38.76 60.15
C ILE A 254 -4.86 39.92 60.61
N ALA A 255 -3.83 40.29 59.83
CA ALA A 255 -2.93 41.38 60.15
C ALA A 255 -3.64 42.75 60.22
N THR A 256 -4.59 43.02 59.32
CA THR A 256 -5.37 44.27 59.35
C THR A 256 -6.31 44.34 60.57
N ILE A 257 -6.91 43.22 60.98
CA ILE A 257 -7.71 43.15 62.21
C ILE A 257 -6.84 43.44 63.45
N VAL A 258 -5.66 42.81 63.55
CA VAL A 258 -4.74 43.02 64.68
C VAL A 258 -4.28 44.48 64.75
N SER A 259 -3.88 45.07 63.62
CA SER A 259 -3.48 46.49 63.57
C SER A 259 -4.62 47.44 63.96
N GLY A 260 -5.86 47.18 63.50
CA GLY A 260 -7.03 47.96 63.88
C GLY A 260 -7.35 47.89 65.37
N THR A 261 -7.32 46.70 65.96
CA THR A 261 -7.54 46.51 67.41
C THR A 261 -6.45 47.17 68.27
N MET A 262 -5.19 47.14 67.82
CA MET A 262 -4.07 47.80 68.50
C MET A 262 -4.21 49.33 68.46
N THR A 263 -4.63 49.88 67.32
CA THR A 263 -4.86 51.33 67.16
C THR A 263 -6.01 51.83 68.05
N ILE A 264 -7.12 51.08 68.11
CA ILE A 264 -8.25 51.41 68.99
C ILE A 264 -7.84 51.36 70.47
N ARG A 265 -7.05 50.36 70.88
CA ARG A 265 -6.52 50.29 72.24
C ARG A 265 -5.59 51.46 72.56
N ALA A 266 -4.68 51.82 71.66
CA ALA A 266 -3.76 52.94 71.85
C ALA A 266 -4.51 54.27 72.01
N ASN A 267 -5.54 54.51 71.19
CA ASN A 267 -6.34 55.74 71.25
C ASN A 267 -7.23 55.81 72.51
N ARG A 268 -7.59 54.66 73.09
CA ARG A 268 -8.32 54.59 74.36
C ARG A 268 -7.45 54.93 75.58
N PHE A 269 -6.14 54.69 75.48
CA PHE A 269 -5.16 55.03 76.52
C PHE A 269 -4.68 56.48 76.48
N SER A 270 -4.88 57.21 75.37
CA SER A 270 -4.50 58.63 75.26
C SER A 270 -5.61 59.61 75.65
N LEU A 271 -6.77 59.10 76.08
CA LEU A 271 -7.94 59.88 76.50
C LEU A 271 -8.21 59.83 78.02
N ASP A 272 -7.34 59.15 78.77
CA ASP A 272 -7.24 59.20 80.24
C ASP A 272 -6.00 60.01 80.64
#